data_AF-A0A7S3IAI8-F1
#
_entry.id   AF-A0A7S3IAI8-F1
#
_cell.length_a   1.000
_cell.length_b   1.000
_cell.length_c   1.000
_cell.angle_alpha   90.00
_cell.angle_beta   90.00
_cell.angle_gamma   90.00
#
_symmetry.space_group_name_H-M   'P 1'
#
loop_
_entity.id
_entity.type
_entity.pdbx_description
1 polymer ?
#
loop_
_entity_poly.entity_id
_entity_poly.type
_entity_poly.pdbx_seq_one_letter_code
_entity_poly.pdbx_strand_id
1 'polypeptide(L)'
;NTEEALTSENSIEAMADWYENILSQLEDLTHLVRTELNDIERRSVVALVTQDVHNRDIVESLKDNEISNVHDFRWQQQLRYYFNTESDECTIKQVNSVLYYGYEYMGATTRLVITPLTDRCWMTI
;
A
#
# COMPACT_ATOMS: atom_id res chain seq x y z
N ASN A 1 -0.31 -0.07 -10.78
CA ASN A 1 -0.43 -0.90 -9.56
C ASN A 1 0.89 -1.61 -9.30
N THR A 2 1.29 -1.84 -8.05
CA THR A 2 2.55 -2.55 -7.71
C THR A 2 2.62 -3.94 -8.33
N GLU A 3 1.51 -4.69 -8.34
CA GLU A 3 1.48 -6.04 -8.94
C GLU A 3 1.52 -6.01 -10.48
N GLU A 4 0.94 -4.99 -11.10
CA GLU A 4 1.04 -4.76 -12.54
C GLU A 4 2.50 -4.47 -12.94
N ALA A 5 3.22 -3.67 -12.14
CA ALA A 5 4.64 -3.42 -12.36
C ALA A 5 5.45 -4.73 -12.28
N LEU A 6 5.17 -5.58 -11.29
CA LEU A 6 5.81 -6.88 -11.13
C LEU A 6 5.49 -7.90 -12.23
N THR A 7 4.34 -7.79 -12.87
CA THR A 7 3.89 -8.73 -13.93
C THR A 7 4.28 -8.27 -15.34
N SER A 8 4.80 -7.05 -15.47
CA SER A 8 5.21 -6.48 -16.76
C SER A 8 6.44 -7.18 -17.34
N GLU A 9 6.63 -7.08 -18.67
CA GLU A 9 7.76 -7.70 -19.37
C GLU A 9 9.13 -7.16 -18.89
N ASN A 10 9.18 -5.88 -18.51
CA ASN A 10 10.35 -5.26 -17.88
C ASN A 10 10.02 -4.77 -16.46
N SER A 11 9.86 -5.72 -15.54
CA SER A 11 9.44 -5.45 -14.16
C SER A 11 10.35 -4.50 -13.40
N ILE A 12 11.66 -4.53 -13.66
CA ILE A 12 12.62 -3.64 -12.98
C ILE A 12 12.37 -2.18 -13.39
N GLU A 13 12.27 -1.91 -14.69
CA GLU A 13 11.99 -0.56 -15.21
C GLU A 13 10.59 -0.09 -14.80
N ALA A 14 9.58 -0.94 -14.96
CA ALA A 14 8.21 -0.62 -14.56
C ALA A 14 8.08 -0.31 -13.07
N MET A 15 8.87 -0.99 -12.21
CA MET A 15 8.87 -0.72 -10.77
C MET A 15 9.58 0.58 -10.42
N ALA A 16 10.63 0.96 -11.17
CA ALA A 16 11.26 2.26 -11.02
C ALA A 16 10.29 3.40 -11.41
N ASP A 17 9.62 3.28 -12.56
CA ASP A 17 8.61 4.23 -13.00
C ASP A 17 7.44 4.32 -12.00
N TRP A 18 7.01 3.17 -11.46
CA TRP A 18 5.96 3.13 -10.44
C TRP A 18 6.38 3.81 -9.15
N TYR A 19 7.63 3.61 -8.72
CA TYR A 19 8.18 4.28 -7.54
C TYR A 19 8.20 5.81 -7.70
N GLU A 20 8.62 6.33 -8.85
CA GLU A 20 8.59 7.77 -9.13
C GLU A 20 7.16 8.34 -9.11
N ASN A 21 6.18 7.59 -9.64
CA ASN A 21 4.77 7.98 -9.54
C ASN A 21 4.28 8.06 -8.08
N ILE A 22 4.68 7.11 -7.22
CA ILE A 22 4.34 7.14 -5.79
C ILE A 22 4.98 8.35 -5.11
N LEU A 23 6.23 8.70 -5.44
CA LEU A 23 6.87 9.89 -4.89
C LEU A 23 6.12 11.17 -5.26
N SER A 24 5.70 11.30 -6.51
CA SER A 24 4.88 12.44 -6.96
C SER A 24 3.54 12.50 -6.22
N GLN A 25 2.83 11.38 -6.06
CA GLN A 25 1.57 11.33 -5.32
C GLN A 25 1.75 11.71 -3.84
N LEU A 26 2.85 11.27 -3.23
CA LEU A 26 3.16 11.60 -1.85
C LEU A 26 3.47 13.10 -1.71
N GLU A 27 4.20 13.69 -2.66
CA GLU A 27 4.45 15.13 -2.71
C GLU A 27 3.14 15.92 -2.78
N ASP A 28 2.23 15.54 -3.67
CA ASP A 28 0.89 16.14 -3.80
C ASP A 28 0.10 16.07 -2.49
N LEU A 29 0.12 14.91 -1.81
CA LEU A 29 -0.50 14.77 -0.49
C LEU A 29 0.15 15.67 0.56
N THR A 30 1.47 15.82 0.54
CA THR A 30 2.13 16.76 1.46
C THR A 30 1.74 18.20 1.19
N HIS A 31 1.51 18.57 -0.07
CA HIS A 31 0.97 19.89 -0.41
C HIS A 31 -0.46 20.06 0.10
N LEU A 32 -1.32 19.05 -0.11
CA LEU A 32 -2.70 19.06 0.36
C LEU A 32 -2.81 19.20 1.89
N VAL A 33 -1.96 18.54 2.68
CA VAL A 33 -1.98 18.69 4.14
C VAL A 33 -1.73 20.14 4.60
N ARG A 34 -0.96 20.90 3.80
CA ARG A 34 -0.60 22.30 4.10
C ARG A 34 -1.69 23.30 3.69
N THR A 35 -2.72 22.89 2.95
CA THR A 35 -3.85 23.76 2.60
C THR A 35 -4.86 23.86 3.74
N GLU A 36 -5.85 24.74 3.59
CA GLU A 36 -7.00 24.77 4.47
C GLU A 36 -7.86 23.53 4.22
N LEU A 37 -8.04 22.72 5.27
CA LEU A 37 -8.84 21.50 5.31
C LEU A 37 -9.65 21.54 6.60
N ASN A 38 -10.89 21.04 6.56
CA ASN A 38 -11.68 20.85 7.77
C ASN A 38 -11.12 19.71 8.62
N ASP A 39 -11.62 19.57 9.86
CA ASP A 39 -11.07 18.61 10.82
C ASP A 39 -11.15 17.14 10.34
N ILE A 40 -12.22 16.76 9.64
CA ILE A 40 -12.42 15.39 9.15
C ILE A 40 -11.52 15.13 7.95
N GLU A 41 -11.47 16.07 7.00
CA GLU A 41 -10.56 16.01 5.84
C GLU A 41 -9.12 15.89 6.31
N ARG A 42 -8.70 16.74 7.25
CA ARG A 42 -7.33 16.71 7.78
C ARG A 42 -6.99 15.36 8.41
N ARG A 43 -7.89 14.77 9.20
CA ARG A 43 -7.69 13.42 9.77
C ARG A 43 -7.58 12.35 8.69
N SER A 44 -8.44 12.40 7.68
CA SER A 44 -8.42 11.46 6.55
C SER A 44 -7.12 11.57 5.76
N VAL A 45 -6.67 12.79 5.44
CA VAL A 45 -5.42 12.99 4.69
C VAL A 45 -4.20 12.55 5.51
N VAL A 46 -4.15 12.82 6.82
CA VAL A 46 -3.07 12.32 7.69
C VAL A 46 -3.04 10.80 7.75
N ALA A 47 -4.21 10.15 7.79
CA ALA A 47 -4.31 8.70 7.71
C ALA A 47 -3.81 8.15 6.37
N LEU A 48 -4.15 8.81 5.25
CA LEU A 48 -3.66 8.45 3.91
C LEU A 48 -2.15 8.60 3.81
N VAL A 49 -1.58 9.72 4.25
CA VAL A 49 -0.12 9.95 4.25
C VAL A 49 0.61 8.87 5.03
N THR A 50 0.07 8.45 6.19
CA THR A 50 0.69 7.39 7.00
C THR A 50 0.73 6.05 6.25
N GLN A 51 -0.35 5.71 5.53
CA GLN A 51 -0.43 4.49 4.73
C GLN A 51 0.48 4.57 3.50
N ASP A 52 0.54 5.72 2.83
CA ASP A 52 1.28 5.90 1.58
C ASP A 52 2.79 5.96 1.81
N VAL A 53 3.26 6.52 2.93
CA VAL A 53 4.68 6.43 3.33
C VAL A 53 5.09 4.97 3.51
N HIS A 54 4.27 4.17 4.20
CA HIS A 54 4.55 2.75 4.37
C HIS A 54 4.55 1.98 3.04
N ASN A 55 3.58 2.27 2.15
CA ASN A 55 3.54 1.67 0.82
C ASN A 55 4.77 2.05 -0.02
N ARG A 56 5.21 3.32 0.05
CA ARG A 56 6.45 3.78 -0.60
C ARG A 56 7.65 2.99 -0.10
N ASP A 57 7.78 2.80 1.21
CA ASP A 57 8.90 2.04 1.80
C ASP A 57 8.90 0.57 1.34
N ILE A 58 7.71 -0.05 1.16
CA ILE A 58 7.58 -1.40 0.57
C ILE A 58 8.06 -1.40 -0.88
N VAL A 59 7.57 -0.47 -1.71
CA VAL A 59 7.91 -0.41 -3.14
C VAL A 59 9.39 -0.10 -3.34
N GLU A 60 9.97 0.78 -2.53
CA GLU A 60 11.40 1.03 -2.49
C GLU A 60 12.20 -0.25 -2.22
N SER A 61 11.80 -1.00 -1.18
CA SER A 61 12.43 -2.28 -0.86
C SER A 61 12.32 -3.29 -2.00
N LEU A 62 11.18 -3.37 -2.70
CA LEU A 62 11.02 -4.26 -3.85
C LEU A 62 11.90 -3.84 -5.03
N LYS A 63 11.98 -2.53 -5.30
CA LYS A 63 12.82 -1.95 -6.36
C LYS A 63 14.31 -2.19 -6.08
N ASP A 64 14.78 -1.86 -4.88
CA ASP A 64 16.19 -1.98 -4.48
C ASP A 64 16.68 -3.43 -4.45
N ASN A 65 15.76 -4.39 -4.29
CA ASN A 65 16.06 -5.82 -4.34
C ASN A 65 15.76 -6.44 -5.71
N GLU A 66 15.44 -5.63 -6.74
CA GLU A 66 15.18 -6.04 -8.12
C GLU A 66 14.15 -7.18 -8.23
N ILE A 67 13.10 -7.10 -7.41
CA ILE A 67 12.06 -8.12 -7.38
C ILE A 67 11.25 -8.05 -8.68
N SER A 68 11.24 -9.17 -9.40
CA SER A 68 10.66 -9.30 -10.74
C SER A 68 9.58 -10.38 -10.84
N ASN A 69 9.23 -10.99 -9.70
CA ASN A 69 8.28 -12.09 -9.64
C ASN A 69 7.27 -11.88 -8.52
N VAL A 70 5.99 -12.00 -8.85
CA VAL A 70 4.90 -11.92 -7.88
C VAL A 70 4.97 -13.03 -6.82
N HIS A 71 5.62 -14.15 -7.08
CA HIS A 71 5.79 -15.24 -6.11
C HIS A 71 6.93 -15.01 -5.11
N ASP A 72 7.69 -13.91 -5.23
CA ASP A 72 8.74 -13.60 -4.26
C ASP A 72 8.15 -13.35 -2.86
N PHE A 73 8.78 -13.93 -1.84
CA PHE A 73 8.32 -13.80 -0.46
C PHE A 73 8.23 -12.34 -0.01
N ARG A 74 9.10 -11.45 -0.51
CA ARG A 74 9.10 -10.04 -0.14
C ARG A 74 7.83 -9.31 -0.55
N TRP A 75 7.22 -9.72 -1.66
CA TRP A 75 5.90 -9.26 -2.08
C TRP A 75 4.78 -10.05 -1.38
N GLN A 76 4.93 -11.37 -1.26
CA GLN A 76 3.92 -12.24 -0.65
C GLN A 76 3.66 -11.94 0.83
N GLN A 77 4.65 -11.48 1.58
CA GLN A 77 4.50 -11.13 2.99
C GLN A 77 3.66 -9.87 3.23
N GLN A 78 3.48 -9.03 2.20
CA GLN A 78 2.71 -7.78 2.30
C GLN A 78 1.21 -8.07 2.32
N LEU A 79 0.46 -7.19 2.98
CA LEU A 79 -1.00 -7.22 2.98
C LEU A 79 -1.51 -6.63 1.65
N ARG A 80 -2.17 -7.45 0.83
CA ARG A 80 -2.59 -7.06 -0.53
C ARG A 80 -4.09 -7.13 -0.70
N TYR A 81 -4.64 -6.08 -1.28
CA TYR A 81 -6.08 -5.92 -1.48
C TYR A 81 -6.42 -6.13 -2.96
N TYR A 82 -7.39 -7.01 -3.22
CA TYR A 82 -7.89 -7.29 -4.56
C TYR A 82 -9.39 -7.06 -4.58
N PHE A 83 -9.80 -6.09 -5.39
CA PHE A 83 -11.20 -5.79 -5.60
C PHE A 83 -11.69 -6.46 -6.90
N ASN A 84 -12.69 -7.33 -6.78
CA ASN A 84 -13.34 -7.95 -7.93
C ASN A 84 -14.56 -7.12 -8.34
N THR A 85 -14.47 -6.46 -9.49
CA THR A 85 -15.56 -5.62 -10.02
C THR A 85 -16.80 -6.39 -10.45
N GLU A 86 -16.68 -7.70 -10.75
CA GLU A 86 -17.82 -8.53 -11.16
C GLU A 86 -18.65 -9.00 -9.96
N SER A 87 -18.00 -9.36 -8.86
CA SER A 87 -18.67 -9.81 -7.64
C SER A 87 -18.89 -8.71 -6.59
N ASP A 88 -18.31 -7.52 -6.79
CA ASP A 88 -18.31 -6.40 -5.81
C ASP A 88 -17.63 -6.76 -4.47
N GLU A 89 -16.70 -7.72 -4.52
CA GLU A 89 -16.02 -8.27 -3.34
C GLU A 89 -14.56 -7.86 -3.26
N CYS A 90 -14.12 -7.45 -2.08
CA CYS A 90 -12.73 -7.20 -1.74
C CYS A 90 -12.16 -8.39 -0.97
N THR A 91 -11.05 -8.95 -1.48
CA THR A 91 -10.29 -10.00 -0.82
C THR A 91 -8.92 -9.47 -0.41
N ILE A 92 -8.49 -9.87 0.77
CA ILE A 92 -7.19 -9.51 1.33
C ILE A 92 -6.32 -10.77 1.31
N LYS A 93 -5.11 -10.67 0.77
CA LYS A 93 -4.14 -11.79 0.73
C LYS A 93 -2.86 -11.42 1.46
N GLN A 94 -2.37 -12.34 2.27
CA GLN A 94 -1.08 -12.24 2.94
C GLN A 94 -0.46 -13.64 3.05
N VAL A 95 0.74 -13.80 2.51
CA VAL A 95 1.42 -15.10 2.37
C VAL A 95 0.46 -16.13 1.72
N ASN A 96 0.02 -17.14 2.47
CA ASN A 96 -0.89 -18.19 1.99
C ASN A 96 -2.34 -17.96 2.46
N SER A 97 -2.59 -16.94 3.26
CA SER A 97 -3.89 -16.62 3.84
C SER A 97 -4.70 -15.73 2.90
N VAL A 98 -5.99 -16.04 2.78
CA VAL A 98 -6.98 -15.25 2.04
C VAL A 98 -8.14 -14.94 2.98
N LEU A 99 -8.47 -13.66 3.10
CA LEU A 99 -9.49 -13.13 3.98
C LEU A 99 -10.49 -12.30 3.16
N TYR A 100 -11.77 -12.35 3.51
CA TYR A 100 -12.77 -11.47 2.93
C TYR A 100 -12.79 -10.15 3.70
N TYR A 101 -12.88 -9.03 2.98
CA TYR A 101 -12.98 -7.72 3.60
C TYR A 101 -14.30 -7.60 4.38
N GLY A 102 -14.24 -7.11 5.62
CA GLY A 102 -15.41 -7.04 6.52
C GLY A 102 -16.36 -5.86 6.29
N TYR A 103 -15.98 -4.88 5.47
CA TYR A 103 -16.77 -3.67 5.16
C TYR A 103 -17.21 -2.85 6.38
N GLU A 104 -16.46 -2.94 7.49
CA GLU A 104 -16.77 -2.19 8.70
C GLU A 104 -16.44 -0.71 8.55
N TYR A 105 -17.33 0.16 9.06
CA TYR A 105 -17.09 1.59 9.08
C TYR A 105 -16.14 1.97 10.23
N MET A 106 -14.90 2.30 9.88
CA MET A 106 -13.84 2.66 10.84
C MET A 106 -13.82 4.15 11.22
N GLY A 107 -14.57 5.01 10.53
CA GLY A 107 -14.53 6.47 10.72
C GLY A 107 -13.19 7.13 10.34
N ALA A 108 -13.09 8.45 10.56
CA ALA A 108 -11.88 9.23 10.32
C ALA A 108 -10.91 9.14 11.52
N THR A 109 -10.47 7.91 11.81
CA THR A 109 -9.53 7.61 12.88
C THR A 109 -8.09 7.86 12.42
N THR A 110 -7.25 8.32 13.34
CA THR A 110 -5.82 8.49 13.08
C THR A 110 -5.15 7.12 12.98
N ARG A 111 -4.26 6.94 12.00
CA ARG A 111 -3.50 5.71 11.83
C ARG A 111 -2.19 5.78 12.62
N LEU A 112 -1.77 4.64 13.16
CA LEU A 112 -0.45 4.49 13.76
C LEU A 112 0.56 4.27 12.64
N VAL A 113 1.79 4.76 12.85
CA VAL A 113 2.90 4.52 11.93
C VAL A 113 3.19 3.02 11.88
N ILE A 114 3.25 2.48 10.67
CA ILE A 114 3.56 1.09 10.43
C ILE A 114 5.08 0.93 10.43
N THR A 115 5.58 0.00 11.23
CA THR A 115 7.02 -0.24 11.37
C THR A 115 7.34 -1.69 11.01
N PRO A 116 8.60 -2.03 10.72
CA PRO A 116 9.00 -3.42 10.50
C PRO A 116 8.70 -4.37 11.67
N LEU A 117 8.51 -3.86 12.89
CA LEU A 117 8.04 -4.67 14.02
C LEU A 117 6.53 -4.94 13.89
N THR A 118 5.74 -3.91 13.58
CA THR A 118 4.29 -4.02 13.40
C THR A 118 3.95 -4.98 12.25
N ASP A 119 4.66 -4.91 11.12
CA ASP A 119 4.47 -5.82 9.98
C ASP A 119 4.71 -7.28 10.37
N ARG A 120 5.75 -7.53 11.16
CA ARG A 120 6.04 -8.88 11.67
C ARG A 120 4.96 -9.39 12.61
N CYS A 121 4.38 -8.53 13.45
CA CYS A 121 3.24 -8.91 14.28
C CYS A 121 2.03 -9.31 13.41
N TRP A 122 1.72 -8.54 12.37
CA TRP A 122 0.61 -8.85 11.46
C TRP A 122 0.76 -10.19 10.74
N MET A 123 1.97 -10.57 10.35
CA MET A 123 2.21 -11.89 9.73
C MET A 123 1.92 -13.09 10.66
N THR A 124 1.87 -12.88 11.97
CA THR A 124 1.72 -13.95 12.97
C THR A 124 0.30 -14.10 13.53
N ILE A 125 -0.57 -13.12 13.28
CA ILE A 125 -1.95 -13.06 13.78
C ILE A 125 -2.88 -13.71 12.78
#